data_AF-A0A532D3L7-F1
#
_entry.id   AF-A0A532D3L7-F1
#
_cell.length_a   1.000
_cell.length_b   1.000
_cell.length_c   1.000
_cell.angle_alpha   90.00
_cell.angle_beta   90.00
_cell.angle_gamma   90.00
#
_symmetry.space_group_name_H-M   'P 1'
#
loop_
_entity.id
_entity.type
_entity.pdbx_description
1 polymer ?
#
loop_
_entity_poly.entity_id
_entity_poly.type
_entity_poly.pdbx_seq_one_letter_code
_entity_poly.pdbx_strand_id
1 'polypeptide(L)'
;MISDEHSTRVLAYQPIVQSDGSVNFCCFSSTTVGNVNEQSFQEIWNGSAMHEIRESLSQGHLPAACRSTSCPMFRGDDLHYLFDRMEGPHRFKRTGTHDPHREIRQRLDGSEFSVNRRSVRVGGKLTITVTLRMRGEPLAVDLFVSLRSPGGALRFLPTFEDYALPYRRSLQLGGRGGTIKVIVLDRRLEETTPLGDYEVCAALFDPDSNPNLLSNCFWAASETFTVEPAHPIVAWGRRMLATCHGGNKVSHEGTWR
;
A
#
# COMPACT_ATOMS: atom_id res chain seq x y z
N MET A 1 -20.17 -17.06 -26.45
CA MET A 1 -18.78 -16.56 -26.42
C MET A 1 -18.79 -15.25 -25.66
N ILE A 2 -18.59 -15.31 -24.35
CA ILE A 2 -18.26 -14.17 -23.51
C ILE A 2 -16.83 -14.46 -23.07
N SER A 3 -15.88 -13.71 -23.62
CA SER A 3 -14.48 -13.73 -23.23
C SER A 3 -14.34 -12.93 -21.94
N ASP A 4 -14.52 -13.60 -20.81
CA ASP A 4 -14.23 -13.01 -19.50
C ASP A 4 -12.84 -13.47 -19.06
N GLU A 5 -11.84 -12.61 -19.29
CA GLU A 5 -10.55 -12.62 -18.60
C GLU A 5 -10.74 -12.18 -17.13
N HIS A 6 -11.66 -12.84 -16.41
CA HIS A 6 -11.81 -12.65 -14.98
C HIS A 6 -10.60 -13.28 -14.30
N SER A 7 -9.61 -12.41 -14.08
CA SER A 7 -8.55 -12.51 -13.08
C SER A 7 -8.98 -13.43 -11.94
N THR A 8 -8.53 -14.68 -12.01
CA THR A 8 -8.66 -15.63 -10.91
C THR A 8 -7.69 -15.15 -9.85
N ARG A 9 -8.11 -14.13 -9.08
CA ARG A 9 -7.43 -13.72 -7.86
C ARG A 9 -7.59 -14.88 -6.90
N VAL A 10 -6.66 -15.83 -6.97
CA VAL A 10 -6.51 -16.88 -5.98
C VAL A 10 -6.16 -16.15 -4.69
N LEU A 11 -7.18 -15.89 -3.86
CA LEU A 11 -6.96 -15.45 -2.49
C LEU A 11 -6.21 -16.59 -1.80
N ALA A 12 -4.90 -16.43 -1.61
CA ALA A 12 -4.09 -17.39 -0.91
C ALA A 12 -4.47 -17.35 0.58
N TYR A 13 -5.28 -18.30 1.03
CA TYR A 13 -5.48 -18.55 2.46
C TYR A 13 -4.49 -19.64 2.90
N GLN A 14 -3.78 -19.38 3.99
CA GLN A 14 -2.84 -20.30 4.61
C GLN A 14 -3.43 -20.74 5.95
N PRO A 15 -3.94 -21.98 6.05
CA PRO A 15 -4.36 -22.53 7.33
C PRO A 15 -3.18 -22.57 8.29
N ILE A 16 -3.44 -22.27 9.56
CA ILE A 16 -2.43 -22.29 10.61
C ILE A 16 -2.81 -23.33 11.64
N VAL A 17 -1.87 -24.22 11.93
CA VAL A 17 -1.98 -25.19 13.01
C VAL A 17 -1.41 -24.56 14.28
N GLN A 18 -2.23 -24.52 15.34
CA GLN A 18 -1.82 -24.05 16.65
C GLN A 18 -1.12 -25.16 17.45
N SER A 19 -0.50 -24.80 18.58
CA SER A 19 0.25 -25.74 19.41
C SER A 19 -0.59 -26.86 20.04
N ASP A 20 -1.90 -26.67 20.15
CA ASP A 20 -2.86 -27.67 20.65
C ASP A 20 -3.44 -28.55 19.52
N GLY A 21 -2.95 -28.38 18.29
CA GLY A 21 -3.41 -29.07 17.09
C GLY A 21 -4.64 -28.44 16.43
N SER A 22 -5.28 -27.43 17.03
CA SER A 22 -6.38 -26.72 16.38
C SER A 22 -5.90 -26.05 15.08
N VAL A 23 -6.74 -26.06 14.05
CA VAL A 23 -6.44 -25.47 12.74
C VAL A 23 -7.36 -24.28 12.52
N ASN A 24 -6.78 -23.10 12.30
CA ASN A 24 -7.52 -21.92 11.88
C ASN A 24 -7.37 -21.72 10.37
N PHE A 25 -8.40 -21.24 9.69
CA PHE A 25 -8.34 -21.07 8.22
C PHE A 25 -7.37 -19.96 7.76
N CYS A 26 -7.07 -19.00 8.64
CA CYS A 26 -6.24 -17.82 8.36
C CYS A 26 -5.63 -17.29 9.67
N CYS A 27 -4.45 -16.68 9.59
CA CYS A 27 -3.76 -16.04 10.74
C CYS A 27 -4.58 -14.95 11.44
N PHE A 28 -5.48 -14.29 10.73
CA PHE A 28 -6.29 -13.19 11.27
C PHE A 28 -7.64 -13.64 11.80
N SER A 29 -7.96 -14.93 11.72
CA SER A 29 -9.20 -15.47 12.25
C SER A 29 -8.96 -16.40 13.42
N SER A 30 -9.86 -16.30 14.40
CA SER A 30 -9.99 -17.25 15.50
C SER A 30 -10.94 -18.40 15.17
N THR A 31 -11.46 -18.48 13.94
CA THR A 31 -12.35 -19.57 13.53
C THR A 31 -11.54 -20.84 13.29
N THR A 32 -11.68 -21.78 14.22
CA THR A 32 -11.15 -23.13 14.10
C THR A 32 -11.98 -23.94 13.10
N VAL A 33 -11.30 -24.58 12.15
CA VAL A 33 -11.91 -25.39 11.08
C VAL A 33 -11.68 -26.90 11.26
N GLY A 34 -10.89 -27.30 12.25
CA GLY A 34 -10.64 -28.69 12.62
C GLY A 34 -9.48 -28.81 13.62
N ASN A 35 -9.09 -30.04 13.97
CA ASN A 35 -7.94 -30.31 14.83
C ASN A 35 -7.11 -31.47 14.26
N VAL A 36 -5.81 -31.26 14.02
CA VAL A 36 -4.93 -32.29 13.42
C VAL A 36 -4.66 -33.49 14.31
N ASN A 37 -4.95 -33.37 15.61
CA ASN A 37 -4.88 -34.49 16.55
C ASN A 37 -6.11 -35.43 16.45
N GLU A 38 -7.19 -34.96 15.82
CA GLU A 38 -8.46 -35.69 15.69
C GLU A 38 -8.76 -36.12 14.25
N GLN A 39 -8.33 -35.30 13.29
CA GLN A 39 -8.60 -35.47 11.86
C GLN A 39 -7.31 -35.28 11.08
N SER A 40 -7.14 -36.02 9.98
CA SER A 40 -6.07 -35.71 9.04
C SER A 40 -6.26 -34.32 8.45
N PHE A 41 -5.15 -33.66 8.08
CA PHE A 41 -5.23 -32.34 7.44
C PHE A 41 -6.10 -32.37 6.16
N GLN A 42 -6.10 -33.49 5.42
CA GLN A 42 -6.94 -33.66 4.24
C GLN A 42 -8.44 -33.69 4.59
N GLU A 43 -8.83 -34.32 5.70
CA GLU A 43 -10.21 -34.30 6.18
C GLU A 43 -10.62 -32.89 6.62
N ILE A 44 -9.75 -32.17 7.33
CA ILE A 44 -10.01 -30.77 7.74
C ILE A 44 -10.17 -29.87 6.50
N TRP A 45 -9.24 -29.99 5.54
CA TRP A 45 -9.24 -29.20 4.32
C TRP A 45 -10.47 -29.42 3.43
N ASN A 46 -10.97 -30.67 3.39
CA ASN A 46 -12.17 -31.03 2.64
C ASN A 46 -13.45 -31.03 3.50
N GLY A 47 -13.35 -30.64 4.77
CA GLY A 47 -14.49 -30.50 5.67
C GLY A 47 -15.41 -29.36 5.25
N SER A 48 -16.66 -29.41 5.74
CA SER A 48 -17.69 -28.43 5.38
C SER A 48 -17.26 -26.99 5.69
N ALA A 49 -16.65 -26.74 6.85
CA ALA A 49 -16.19 -25.40 7.24
C ALA A 49 -15.20 -24.80 6.23
N MET A 50 -14.19 -25.57 5.81
CA MET A 50 -13.23 -25.12 4.79
C MET A 50 -13.88 -25.02 3.41
N HIS A 51 -14.82 -25.90 3.06
CA HIS A 51 -15.57 -25.80 1.81
C HIS A 51 -16.37 -24.50 1.73
N GLU A 52 -17.15 -24.18 2.77
CA GLU A 52 -17.97 -22.96 2.85
C GLU A 52 -17.11 -21.68 2.77
N ILE A 53 -15.97 -21.66 3.46
CA ILE A 53 -15.02 -20.53 3.39
C ILE A 53 -14.52 -20.36 1.96
N ARG A 54 -14.09 -21.45 1.30
CA ARG A 54 -13.58 -21.41 -0.08
C ARG A 54 -14.64 -21.00 -1.07
N GLU A 55 -15.85 -21.54 -0.94
CA GLU A 55 -16.99 -21.21 -1.78
C GLU A 55 -17.34 -19.72 -1.64
N SER A 56 -17.46 -19.21 -0.41
CA SER A 56 -17.73 -17.79 -0.15
C SER A 56 -16.66 -16.89 -0.79
N LEU A 57 -15.38 -17.20 -0.58
CA LEU A 57 -14.27 -16.44 -1.16
C LEU A 57 -14.25 -16.51 -2.70
N SER A 58 -14.58 -17.67 -3.29
CA SER A 58 -14.65 -17.84 -4.74
C SER A 58 -15.75 -16.98 -5.40
N GLN A 59 -16.80 -16.66 -4.64
CA GLN A 59 -17.90 -15.77 -5.06
C GLN A 59 -17.59 -14.29 -4.79
N GLY A 60 -16.38 -13.95 -4.31
CA GLY A 60 -16.03 -12.59 -3.91
C GLY A 60 -16.68 -12.14 -2.61
N HIS A 61 -17.26 -13.05 -1.83
CA HIS A 61 -17.87 -12.77 -0.54
C HIS A 61 -16.91 -13.07 0.60
N LEU A 62 -16.83 -12.18 1.59
CA LEU A 62 -16.09 -12.46 2.83
C LEU A 62 -16.96 -13.29 3.77
N PRO A 63 -16.54 -14.53 4.14
CA PRO A 63 -17.28 -15.36 5.09
C PRO A 63 -17.30 -14.69 6.47
N ALA A 64 -18.25 -15.06 7.33
CA ALA A 64 -18.38 -14.48 8.67
C ALA A 64 -17.05 -14.52 9.45
N ALA A 65 -16.29 -15.59 9.27
CA ALA A 65 -14.97 -15.81 9.85
C ALA A 65 -13.90 -14.78 9.43
N CYS A 66 -14.09 -14.12 8.29
CA CYS A 66 -13.29 -12.99 7.81
C CYS A 66 -13.79 -11.64 8.32
N ARG A 67 -15.03 -11.52 8.81
CA ARG A 67 -15.67 -10.25 9.21
C ARG A 67 -15.26 -9.79 10.60
N SER A 68 -13.95 -9.77 10.85
CA SER A 68 -13.34 -9.36 12.11
C SER A 68 -12.55 -8.06 11.92
N THR A 69 -12.52 -7.22 12.95
CA THR A 69 -11.63 -6.05 13.02
C THR A 69 -10.14 -6.42 13.04
N SER A 70 -9.82 -7.71 13.20
CA SER A 70 -8.46 -8.23 13.04
C SER A 70 -8.11 -8.54 11.58
N CYS A 71 -9.11 -8.73 10.70
CA CYS A 71 -8.90 -9.11 9.31
C CYS A 71 -8.62 -7.87 8.45
N PRO A 72 -7.41 -7.73 7.87
CA PRO A 72 -7.06 -6.57 7.06
C PRO A 72 -7.92 -6.49 5.78
N MET A 73 -8.31 -7.63 5.21
CA MET A 73 -9.19 -7.66 4.03
C MET A 73 -10.58 -7.14 4.34
N PHE A 74 -11.17 -7.50 5.49
CA PHE A 74 -12.52 -7.07 5.85
C PHE A 74 -12.60 -5.61 6.26
N ARG A 75 -11.56 -5.12 6.93
CA ARG A 75 -11.49 -3.70 7.29
C ARG A 75 -11.45 -2.77 6.07
N GLY A 76 -11.18 -3.30 4.88
CA GLY A 76 -10.97 -2.48 3.70
C GLY A 76 -9.78 -1.55 3.89
N ASP A 77 -8.83 -1.93 4.75
CA ASP A 77 -7.61 -1.15 4.90
C ASP A 77 -6.91 -1.21 3.53
N ASP A 78 -6.69 -0.05 2.89
CA ASP A 78 -5.83 0.14 1.70
C ASP A 78 -4.35 -0.12 2.05
N LEU A 79 -4.09 -1.23 2.76
CA LEU A 79 -2.88 -1.44 3.52
C LEU A 79 -2.66 -0.31 4.54
N HIS A 80 -3.71 0.37 5.00
CA HIS A 80 -3.63 1.40 6.05
C HIS A 80 -2.96 0.85 7.32
N TYR A 81 -3.16 -0.44 7.62
CA TYR A 81 -2.46 -1.13 8.70
C TYR A 81 -0.94 -1.28 8.47
N LEU A 82 -0.46 -1.28 7.22
CA LEU A 82 0.97 -1.13 6.91
C LEU A 82 1.41 0.28 7.25
N PHE A 83 0.69 1.33 6.85
CA PHE A 83 1.04 2.72 7.18
C PHE A 83 1.00 3.02 8.68
N ASP A 84 -0.09 2.69 9.39
CA ASP A 84 -0.26 2.85 10.85
C ASP A 84 0.78 2.09 11.69
N ARG A 85 1.41 1.04 11.13
CA ARG A 85 2.43 0.22 11.81
C ARG A 85 3.84 0.45 11.28
N MET A 86 3.99 1.08 10.11
CA MET A 86 5.23 1.63 9.58
C MET A 86 5.63 2.94 10.27
N GLU A 87 4.75 3.57 11.06
CA GLU A 87 5.09 4.68 11.98
C GLU A 87 6.10 4.31 13.11
N GLY A 88 6.75 3.16 13.02
CA GLY A 88 8.00 2.86 13.70
C GLY A 88 7.93 2.87 15.25
N PRO A 89 8.93 3.43 15.94
CA PRO A 89 9.17 3.25 17.38
C PRO A 89 8.05 3.76 18.31
N HIS A 90 7.05 4.44 17.76
CA HIS A 90 5.95 5.04 18.50
C HIS A 90 4.95 4.01 19.05
N ARG A 91 4.85 2.79 18.49
CA ARG A 91 3.88 1.79 18.97
C ARG A 91 4.38 0.96 20.16
N PHE A 92 5.62 0.48 20.15
CA PHE A 92 6.16 -0.29 21.29
C PHE A 92 6.17 0.53 22.58
N LYS A 93 6.38 1.85 22.47
CA LYS A 93 6.19 2.78 23.59
C LYS A 93 4.74 2.85 24.08
N ARG A 94 3.75 2.72 23.19
CA ARG A 94 2.31 2.74 23.55
C ARG A 94 1.83 1.43 24.16
N THR A 95 2.32 0.28 23.69
CA THR A 95 1.85 -1.05 24.13
C THR A 95 2.68 -1.66 25.25
N GLY A 96 3.88 -1.13 25.53
CA GLY A 96 4.80 -1.69 26.52
C GLY A 96 5.41 -3.04 26.12
N THR A 97 5.21 -3.47 24.88
CA THR A 97 5.76 -4.74 24.36
C THR A 97 7.21 -4.58 23.96
N HIS A 98 8.00 -5.65 24.04
CA HIS A 98 9.39 -5.67 23.59
C HIS A 98 9.47 -5.50 22.07
N ASP A 99 10.33 -4.58 21.59
CA ASP A 99 10.65 -4.42 20.16
C ASP A 99 11.83 -5.32 19.81
N PRO A 100 11.62 -6.45 19.10
CA PRO A 100 12.69 -7.40 18.79
C PRO A 100 13.77 -6.80 17.86
N HIS A 101 13.50 -5.67 17.21
CA HIS A 101 14.44 -5.02 16.28
C HIS A 101 14.87 -3.63 16.74
N ARG A 102 14.74 -3.33 18.04
CA ARG A 102 15.10 -2.03 18.62
C ARG A 102 16.49 -1.57 18.22
N GLU A 103 17.49 -2.45 18.33
CA GLU A 103 18.89 -2.12 18.05
C GLU A 103 19.12 -1.81 16.57
N ILE A 104 18.48 -2.56 15.67
CA ILE A 104 18.57 -2.33 14.23
C ILE A 104 17.93 -0.98 13.87
N ARG A 105 16.74 -0.70 14.41
CA ARG A 105 16.04 0.59 14.22
C ARG A 105 16.90 1.77 14.68
N GLN A 106 17.51 1.68 15.86
CA GLN A 106 18.41 2.71 16.37
C GLN A 106 19.65 2.90 15.48
N ARG A 107 20.15 1.85 14.82
CA ARG A 107 21.27 1.96 13.89
C ARG A 107 20.90 2.63 12.56
N LEU A 108 19.62 2.59 12.19
CA LEU A 108 19.05 3.27 11.03
C LEU A 108 18.62 4.71 11.33
N ASP A 109 18.79 5.20 12.56
CA ASP A 109 18.56 6.59 12.93
C ASP A 109 19.38 7.53 12.03
N GLY A 110 18.68 8.44 11.35
CA GLY A 110 19.26 9.36 10.37
C GLY A 110 19.31 8.83 8.92
N SER A 111 18.66 7.70 8.63
CA SER A 111 18.29 7.35 7.25
C SER A 111 17.24 8.32 6.72
N GLU A 112 17.38 8.71 5.45
CA GLU A 112 16.57 9.73 4.81
C GLU A 112 15.91 9.20 3.54
N PHE A 113 14.71 9.70 3.28
CA PHE A 113 13.97 9.42 2.06
C PHE A 113 13.65 10.75 1.37
N SER A 114 13.83 10.81 0.05
CA SER A 114 13.68 12.07 -0.67
C SER A 114 13.11 11.88 -2.06
N VAL A 115 12.18 12.77 -2.42
CA VAL A 115 11.70 12.94 -3.79
C VAL A 115 12.34 14.21 -4.35
N ASN A 116 12.90 14.15 -5.55
CA ASN A 116 13.65 15.28 -6.11
C ASN A 116 12.79 16.55 -6.29
N ARG A 117 11.46 16.41 -6.40
CA ARG A 117 10.51 17.50 -6.58
C ARG A 117 9.18 17.20 -5.90
N ARG A 118 8.61 18.21 -5.24
CA ARG A 118 7.25 18.15 -4.68
C ARG A 118 6.15 18.32 -5.72
N SER A 119 6.47 18.85 -6.89
CA SER A 119 5.55 18.94 -8.03
C SER A 119 6.26 18.59 -9.34
N VAL A 120 5.62 17.77 -10.18
CA VAL A 120 6.12 17.35 -11.49
C VAL A 120 4.98 17.44 -12.50
N ARG A 121 5.22 18.15 -13.60
CA ARG A 121 4.26 18.16 -14.72
C ARG A 121 4.33 16.85 -15.50
N VAL A 122 3.20 16.44 -16.06
CA VAL A 122 3.13 15.45 -17.14
C VAL A 122 4.17 15.78 -18.23
N GLY A 123 4.91 14.78 -18.71
CA GLY A 123 6.07 14.93 -19.61
C GLY A 123 7.39 15.30 -18.92
N GLY A 124 7.32 15.74 -17.66
CA GLY A 124 8.46 16.07 -16.80
C GLY A 124 9.19 14.83 -16.29
N LYS A 125 10.44 15.01 -15.89
CA LYS A 125 11.29 13.94 -15.30
C LYS A 125 11.07 13.88 -13.78
N LEU A 126 10.66 12.71 -13.28
CA LEU A 126 10.54 12.38 -11.87
C LEU A 126 11.70 11.46 -11.46
N THR A 127 12.40 11.84 -10.38
CA THR A 127 13.50 11.04 -9.82
C THR A 127 13.27 10.85 -8.32
N ILE A 128 13.08 9.61 -7.88
CA ILE A 128 12.89 9.27 -6.47
C ILE A 128 14.16 8.62 -5.96
N THR A 129 14.67 9.10 -4.83
CA THR A 129 15.93 8.63 -4.24
C THR A 129 15.76 8.27 -2.77
N VAL A 130 16.14 7.05 -2.42
CA VAL A 130 16.30 6.61 -1.02
C VAL A 130 17.76 6.81 -0.62
N THR A 131 18.01 7.50 0.50
CA THR A 131 19.36 7.71 1.05
C THR A 131 19.45 7.05 2.42
N LEU A 132 19.98 5.84 2.46
CA LEU A 132 20.07 5.06 3.69
C LEU A 132 21.40 5.33 4.38
N ARG A 133 21.34 5.60 5.69
CA ARG A 133 22.52 5.80 6.53
C ARG A 133 22.40 4.87 7.72
N MET A 134 23.32 3.91 7.80
CA MET A 134 23.38 2.98 8.93
C MET A 134 24.74 3.04 9.62
N ARG A 135 24.73 2.97 10.96
CA ARG A 135 25.94 2.86 11.77
C ARG A 135 26.16 1.41 12.25
N GLY A 136 27.42 1.06 12.48
CA GLY A 136 27.81 -0.24 13.03
C GLY A 136 28.06 -1.30 11.96
N GLU A 137 27.88 -2.56 12.35
CA GLU A 137 28.14 -3.72 11.50
C GLU A 137 27.33 -3.69 10.20
N PRO A 138 27.77 -4.39 9.15
CA PRO A 138 26.94 -4.61 7.97
C PRO A 138 25.61 -5.29 8.33
N LEU A 139 24.54 -4.96 7.60
CA LEU A 139 23.22 -5.58 7.72
C LEU A 139 22.67 -5.82 6.32
N ALA A 140 22.25 -7.06 6.04
CA ALA A 140 21.49 -7.37 4.84
C ALA A 140 20.02 -6.99 5.06
N VAL A 141 19.44 -6.24 4.14
CA VAL A 141 18.02 -5.87 4.17
C VAL A 141 17.38 -6.01 2.79
N ASP A 142 16.08 -6.25 2.76
CA ASP A 142 15.29 -6.12 1.54
C ASP A 142 14.64 -4.73 1.50
N LEU A 143 14.85 -4.00 0.40
CA LEU A 143 14.24 -2.69 0.15
C LEU A 143 12.95 -2.88 -0.63
N PHE A 144 11.83 -2.42 -0.07
CA PHE A 144 10.54 -2.32 -0.73
C PHE A 144 10.22 -0.86 -1.01
N VAL A 145 9.61 -0.59 -2.16
CA VAL A 145 9.17 0.75 -2.51
C VAL A 145 7.79 0.67 -3.13
N SER A 146 6.85 1.46 -2.63
CA SER A 146 5.49 1.55 -3.15
C SER A 146 5.14 2.98 -3.55
N LEU A 147 4.21 3.09 -4.50
CA LEU A 147 3.66 4.33 -5.01
C LEU A 147 2.13 4.25 -4.89
N ARG A 148 1.54 5.17 -4.14
CA ARG A 148 0.09 5.35 -4.06
C ARG A 148 -0.32 6.47 -4.99
N SER A 149 -1.25 6.15 -5.87
CA SER A 149 -1.85 7.12 -6.80
C SER A 149 -2.94 7.97 -6.14
N PRO A 150 -3.35 9.10 -6.75
CA PRO A 150 -4.44 9.93 -6.26
C PRO A 150 -5.77 9.18 -6.09
N GLY A 151 -5.99 8.12 -6.87
CA GLY A 151 -7.16 7.25 -6.75
C GLY A 151 -7.05 6.18 -5.66
N GLY A 152 -6.04 6.25 -4.79
CA GLY A 152 -5.80 5.31 -3.69
C GLY A 152 -5.08 4.02 -4.10
N ALA A 153 -5.02 3.69 -5.39
CA ALA A 153 -4.36 2.46 -5.84
C ALA A 153 -2.86 2.46 -5.48
N LEU A 154 -2.42 1.40 -4.80
CA LEU A 154 -1.03 1.16 -4.41
C LEU A 154 -0.34 0.23 -5.40
N ARG A 155 0.86 0.60 -5.85
CA ARG A 155 1.69 -0.21 -6.76
C ARG A 155 3.12 -0.32 -6.23
N PHE A 156 3.77 -1.47 -6.39
CA PHE A 156 5.13 -1.72 -5.91
C PHE A 156 6.16 -1.59 -7.04
N LEU A 157 7.25 -0.86 -6.78
CA LEU A 157 8.36 -0.69 -7.73
C LEU A 157 9.32 -1.89 -7.68
N PRO A 158 10.03 -2.17 -8.79
CA PRO A 158 10.07 -1.42 -10.05
C PRO A 158 8.96 -1.79 -11.05
N THR A 159 8.20 -2.84 -10.78
CA THR A 159 7.29 -3.48 -11.75
C THR A 159 5.88 -2.88 -11.80
N PHE A 160 5.52 -2.04 -10.84
CA PHE A 160 4.17 -1.47 -10.66
C PHE A 160 3.08 -2.54 -10.44
N GLU A 161 3.42 -3.61 -9.72
CA GLU A 161 2.48 -4.68 -9.36
C GLU A 161 1.60 -4.29 -8.16
N ASP A 162 0.46 -4.94 -7.99
CA ASP A 162 -0.45 -4.73 -6.85
C ASP A 162 -0.08 -5.56 -5.60
N TYR A 163 0.99 -6.34 -5.66
CA TYR A 163 1.54 -7.12 -4.56
C TYR A 163 2.98 -6.73 -4.23
N ALA A 164 3.35 -6.90 -2.95
CA ALA A 164 4.65 -6.47 -2.44
C ALA A 164 5.79 -7.35 -3.00
N LEU A 165 6.63 -6.75 -3.83
CA LEU A 165 7.91 -7.32 -4.26
C LEU A 165 9.06 -6.44 -3.78
N PRO A 166 10.19 -7.03 -3.35
CA PRO A 166 11.36 -6.25 -2.99
C PRO A 166 11.89 -5.57 -4.24
N TYR A 167 12.05 -4.24 -4.18
CA TYR A 167 12.76 -3.47 -5.18
C TYR A 167 14.20 -3.96 -5.32
N ARG A 168 14.84 -4.27 -4.19
CA ARG A 168 16.18 -4.86 -4.14
C ARG A 168 16.31 -5.80 -2.95
N ARG A 169 16.78 -7.03 -3.23
CA ARG A 169 17.06 -8.04 -2.20
C ARG A 169 18.47 -7.93 -1.64
N SER A 170 18.62 -8.30 -0.37
CA SER A 170 19.90 -8.45 0.32
C SER A 170 20.85 -7.24 0.17
N LEU A 171 20.27 -6.04 0.18
CA LEU A 171 21.00 -4.78 0.18
C LEU A 171 21.87 -4.70 1.45
N GLN A 172 23.17 -4.61 1.27
CA GLN A 172 24.11 -4.51 2.39
C GLN A 172 24.19 -3.05 2.85
N LEU A 173 23.67 -2.75 4.03
CA LEU A 173 23.81 -1.46 4.70
C LEU A 173 25.00 -1.50 5.67
N GLY A 174 25.64 -0.36 5.98
CA GLY A 174 26.63 -0.24 7.07
C GLY A 174 28.09 -0.38 6.67
N GLY A 175 28.96 -0.72 7.64
CA GLY A 175 30.42 -0.83 7.44
C GLY A 175 31.19 0.50 7.53
N ARG A 176 32.41 0.56 6.97
CA ARG A 176 33.37 1.70 7.07
C ARG A 176 32.94 3.03 6.38
N GLY A 177 31.64 3.28 6.19
CA GLY A 177 31.14 4.59 5.73
C GLY A 177 29.94 4.58 4.78
N GLY A 178 29.18 3.50 4.66
CA GLY A 178 28.21 3.36 3.57
C GLY A 178 26.90 4.12 3.77
N THR A 179 26.88 5.45 3.56
CA THR A 179 25.64 6.07 3.07
C THR A 179 25.37 5.48 1.69
N ILE A 180 24.19 4.88 1.52
CA ILE A 180 23.79 4.26 0.25
C ILE A 180 22.69 5.09 -0.37
N LYS A 181 22.89 5.45 -1.63
CA LYS A 181 21.92 6.18 -2.43
C LYS A 181 21.34 5.24 -3.49
N VAL A 182 20.03 5.00 -3.44
CA VAL A 182 19.31 4.16 -4.41
C VAL A 182 18.33 5.04 -5.16
N ILE A 183 18.48 5.12 -6.48
CA ILE A 183 17.50 5.75 -7.36
C ILE A 183 16.43 4.70 -7.64
N VAL A 184 15.26 4.85 -7.03
CA VAL A 184 14.19 3.84 -7.09
C VAL A 184 13.21 4.08 -8.22
N LEU A 185 13.18 5.32 -8.74
CA LEU A 185 12.45 5.69 -9.93
C LEU A 185 13.21 6.80 -10.66
N ASP A 186 13.44 6.63 -11.97
CA ASP A 186 13.94 7.70 -12.83
C ASP A 186 13.25 7.64 -14.19
N ARG A 187 12.11 8.32 -14.34
CA ARG A 187 11.30 8.27 -15.58
C ARG A 187 10.68 9.61 -15.92
N ARG A 188 10.32 9.78 -17.19
CA ARG A 188 9.37 10.82 -17.60
C ARG A 188 7.95 10.36 -17.32
N LEU A 189 7.11 11.26 -16.82
CA LEU A 189 5.69 11.00 -16.62
C LEU A 189 4.97 11.01 -17.97
N GLU A 190 4.15 9.99 -18.21
CA GLU A 190 3.36 9.86 -19.43
C GLU A 190 2.14 10.78 -19.41
N GLU A 191 1.60 11.11 -20.59
CA GLU A 191 0.39 11.92 -20.72
C GLU A 191 -0.85 11.30 -20.07
N THR A 192 -0.84 9.98 -19.93
CA THR A 192 -1.87 9.18 -19.26
C THR A 192 -1.71 9.10 -17.74
N THR A 193 -0.64 9.68 -17.18
CA THR A 193 -0.41 9.66 -15.72
C THR A 193 -1.53 10.42 -15.01
N PRO A 194 -2.24 9.80 -14.04
CA PRO A 194 -3.25 10.48 -13.26
C PRO A 194 -2.72 11.77 -12.63
N LEU A 195 -3.53 12.84 -12.65
CA LEU A 195 -3.20 14.10 -11.99
C LEU A 195 -3.55 14.05 -10.51
N GLY A 196 -2.81 14.78 -9.68
CA GLY A 196 -3.07 14.91 -8.24
C GLY A 196 -1.90 14.46 -7.38
N ASP A 197 -2.20 14.19 -6.10
CA ASP A 197 -1.18 13.88 -5.10
C ASP A 197 -0.86 12.38 -5.08
N TYR A 198 0.43 12.10 -5.18
CA TYR A 198 1.02 10.79 -5.03
C TYR A 198 1.74 10.71 -3.68
N GLU A 199 1.73 9.52 -3.10
CA GLU A 199 2.58 9.19 -1.95
C GLU A 199 3.54 8.09 -2.39
N VAL A 200 4.83 8.26 -2.14
CA VAL A 200 5.81 7.18 -2.29
C VAL A 200 6.30 6.77 -0.92
N CYS A 201 6.41 5.47 -0.69
CA CYS A 201 6.92 4.90 0.56
C CYS A 201 8.08 3.97 0.27
N ALA A 202 9.13 4.05 1.09
CA ALA A 202 10.24 3.10 1.10
C ALA A 202 10.30 2.40 2.46
N ALA A 203 10.57 1.09 2.47
CA ALA A 203 10.66 0.30 3.69
C ALA A 203 11.78 -0.75 3.60
N LEU A 204 12.40 -1.05 4.74
CA LEU A 204 13.46 -2.04 4.88
C LEU A 204 12.98 -3.21 5.73
N PHE A 205 13.18 -4.42 5.23
CA PHE A 205 12.79 -5.66 5.89
C PHE A 205 13.98 -6.60 6.07
N ASP A 206 13.83 -7.53 7.00
CA ASP A 206 14.70 -8.71 7.08
C ASP A 206 14.55 -9.56 5.80
N PRO A 207 15.64 -9.92 5.09
CA PRO A 207 15.59 -10.66 3.83
C PRO A 207 14.85 -12.00 3.88
N ASP A 208 14.88 -12.69 5.02
CA ASP A 208 14.26 -14.01 5.17
C ASP A 208 12.83 -13.93 5.74
N SER A 209 12.30 -12.71 5.86
CA SER A 209 11.02 -12.48 6.49
C SER A 209 9.88 -12.30 5.50
N ASN A 210 8.67 -12.63 5.96
CA ASN A 210 7.46 -12.31 5.22
C ASN A 210 7.23 -10.78 5.29
N PRO A 211 7.22 -10.03 4.16
CA PRO A 211 7.00 -8.59 4.17
C PRO A 211 5.58 -8.20 4.62
N ASN A 212 4.65 -9.17 4.65
CA ASN A 212 3.32 -8.97 5.24
C ASN A 212 3.35 -8.95 6.79
N LEU A 213 4.44 -9.42 7.41
CA LEU A 213 4.65 -9.38 8.85
C LEU A 213 5.48 -8.14 9.23
N LEU A 214 4.75 -7.11 9.66
CA LEU A 214 5.29 -5.79 10.00
C LEU A 214 6.28 -5.78 11.17
N SER A 215 6.28 -6.82 12.02
CA SER A 215 7.34 -6.99 13.03
C SER A 215 8.72 -6.94 12.39
N ASN A 216 8.84 -7.38 11.15
CA ASN A 216 10.12 -7.54 10.45
C ASN A 216 10.54 -6.27 9.69
N CYS A 217 9.75 -5.19 9.76
CA CYS A 217 10.12 -3.90 9.19
C CYS A 217 11.10 -3.16 10.13
N PHE A 218 12.29 -2.89 9.62
CA PHE A 218 13.35 -2.19 10.33
C PHE A 218 13.24 -0.67 10.23
N TRP A 219 12.72 -0.17 9.12
CA TRP A 219 12.61 1.27 8.85
C TRP A 219 11.63 1.51 7.72
N ALA A 220 10.89 2.61 7.78
CA ALA A 220 10.05 3.07 6.69
C ALA A 220 10.00 4.60 6.68
N ALA A 221 9.79 5.17 5.51
CA ALA A 221 9.55 6.60 5.31
C ALA A 221 8.67 6.82 4.09
N SER A 222 7.86 7.87 4.11
CA SER A 222 7.07 8.30 2.96
C SER A 222 7.24 9.78 2.67
N GLU A 223 7.01 10.15 1.41
CA GLU A 223 7.05 11.50 0.89
C GLU A 223 5.94 11.66 -0.14
N THR A 224 5.42 12.88 -0.27
CA THR A 224 4.36 13.20 -1.24
C THR A 224 4.88 14.08 -2.36
N PHE A 225 4.27 13.93 -3.54
CA PHE A 225 4.48 14.84 -4.66
C PHE A 225 3.21 14.96 -5.49
N THR A 226 3.02 16.11 -6.13
CA THR A 226 1.86 16.38 -6.98
C THR A 226 2.21 16.23 -8.46
N VAL A 227 1.35 15.57 -9.22
CA VAL A 227 1.42 15.53 -10.70
C VAL A 227 0.48 16.58 -11.29
N GLU A 228 1.08 17.52 -12.02
CA GLU A 228 0.39 18.64 -12.66
C GLU A 228 0.16 18.39 -14.16
N PRO A 229 -0.85 19.01 -14.78
CA PRO A 229 -1.02 18.96 -16.23
C PRO A 229 0.19 19.58 -16.96
N ALA A 230 0.48 19.12 -18.18
CA ALA A 230 1.62 19.57 -18.98
C ALA A 230 1.60 21.09 -19.26
N HIS A 231 0.40 21.61 -19.53
CA HIS A 231 0.14 23.04 -19.67
C HIS A 231 -0.75 23.51 -18.53
N PRO A 232 -0.46 24.66 -17.90
CA PRO A 232 -1.41 25.26 -16.99
C PRO A 232 -2.71 25.45 -17.78
N ILE A 233 -3.83 25.00 -17.22
CA ILE A 233 -5.15 25.35 -17.74
C ILE A 233 -5.23 26.86 -17.55
N VAL A 234 -4.80 27.62 -18.55
CA VAL A 234 -5.00 29.05 -18.60
C VAL A 234 -6.51 29.18 -18.58
N ALA A 235 -7.05 29.72 -17.50
CA ALA A 235 -8.48 29.90 -17.32
C ALA A 235 -8.97 30.94 -18.35
N TRP A 236 -9.09 30.55 -19.61
CA TRP A 236 -9.54 31.37 -20.73
C TRP A 236 -11.04 31.76 -20.61
N GLY A 237 -11.73 31.35 -19.54
CA GLY A 237 -13.19 31.36 -19.45
C GLY A 237 -13.82 32.20 -18.34
N ARG A 238 -13.20 33.28 -17.82
CA ARG A 238 -13.89 34.20 -16.89
C ARG A 238 -13.92 35.68 -17.30
N ARG A 239 -13.56 36.02 -18.54
CA ARG A 239 -13.65 37.42 -19.04
C ARG A 239 -14.75 37.69 -20.07
N MET A 240 -15.66 36.75 -20.35
CA MET A 240 -16.69 36.90 -21.39
C MET A 240 -18.14 37.02 -20.88
N LEU A 241 -18.38 37.45 -19.63
CA LEU A 241 -19.74 37.67 -19.10
C LEU A 241 -19.98 39.06 -18.47
N ALA A 242 -19.15 40.06 -18.79
CA ALA A 242 -19.33 41.42 -18.29
C ALA A 242 -19.36 42.45 -19.42
N THR A 243 -20.33 42.35 -20.35
CA THR A 243 -20.93 43.47 -21.10
C THR A 243 -22.04 42.97 -22.02
N CYS A 244 -23.20 42.64 -21.44
CA CYS A 244 -24.50 42.70 -22.12
C CYS A 244 -25.49 43.40 -21.17
N HIS A 245 -25.26 44.68 -20.89
CA HIS A 245 -26.28 45.59 -20.40
C HIS A 245 -26.68 46.49 -21.57
N GLY A 246 -27.81 46.20 -22.21
CA GLY A 246 -28.35 47.07 -23.26
C GLY A 246 -29.57 46.47 -23.97
N GLY A 247 -30.77 46.88 -23.54
CA GLY A 247 -32.05 46.68 -24.26
C GLY A 247 -32.70 45.31 -24.01
N ASN A 248 -33.97 45.17 -23.62
CA ASN A 248 -35.13 46.03 -23.76
C ASN A 248 -36.17 45.59 -22.70
N LYS A 249 -36.79 46.54 -21.98
CA LYS A 249 -38.04 46.28 -21.25
C LYS A 249 -39.17 46.25 -22.27
N VAL A 250 -39.76 45.09 -22.53
CA VAL A 250 -41.09 44.99 -23.15
C VAL A 250 -42.09 44.85 -22.02
N SER A 251 -42.87 45.90 -21.80
CA SER A 251 -44.05 45.90 -20.94
C SER A 251 -45.20 45.24 -21.70
N HIS A 252 -45.69 44.10 -21.20
CA HIS A 252 -47.02 43.59 -21.54
C HIS A 252 -47.94 43.84 -20.35
N GLU A 253 -48.83 44.82 -20.52
CA GLU A 253 -50.05 44.98 -19.73
C GLU A 253 -50.99 43.80 -20.00
N GLY A 254 -51.54 43.26 -18.93
CA GLY A 254 -52.56 42.23 -18.98
C GLY A 254 -53.96 42.78 -19.25
N THR A 255 -54.82 41.93 -19.79
CA THR A 255 -56.26 41.98 -19.53
C THR A 255 -56.84 40.60 -19.82
N TRP A 256 -57.25 39.87 -18.79
CA TRP A 256 -58.27 38.83 -18.92
C TRP A 256 -59.18 38.91 -17.69
N ARG A 257 -60.47 39.06 -17.98
CA ARG A 257 -61.61 38.99 -17.07
C ARG A 257 -61.97 37.54 -16.78
#